data_AF-X0SC52-F1
#
_entry.id   AF-X0SC52-F1
#
_cell.length_a   1.000
_cell.length_b   1.000
_cell.length_c   1.000
_cell.angle_alpha   90.00
_cell.angle_beta   90.00
_cell.angle_gamma   90.00
#
_symmetry.space_group_name_H-M   'P 1'
#
loop_
_entity.id
_entity.type
_entity.pdbx_description
1 polymer ?
#
loop_
_entity_poly.entity_id
_entity_poly.type
_entity_poly.pdbx_seq_one_letter_code
_entity_poly.pdbx_strand_id
1 'polypeptide(L)'
;MADQKPKIYSVSQITSLVKTVLEETLPSKFVVTGEISDWKHHTSGHCYFSLKDENSVLPCVMWAGKFHKVKFQPENGMAVLGTGFIDVYPPQGKYQFYVDKLEPAGVGALQLAFEQMVKKLRDEGLFDDVHKKPLPLYPRRIGILTSESGAAIHDITDSIHNRWPCAELFLYSVPVQGEGAAEEIAAAIRDVNRRNRTLRLDILIVGRGGGSLEDLWAFNEEILARAIFDSQIPIISAVGHEIDTTIADLVADA
;
A
#
# COMPACT_ATOMS: atom_id res chain seq x y z
N MET A 1 10.25 -18.91 -65.73
CA MET A 1 9.87 -18.31 -64.43
C MET A 1 8.59 -19.01 -64.00
N ALA A 2 8.67 -19.90 -63.01
CA ALA A 2 7.51 -20.64 -62.54
C ALA A 2 6.63 -19.70 -61.71
N ASP A 3 5.38 -19.58 -62.15
CA ASP A 3 4.31 -18.81 -61.51
C ASP A 3 3.96 -19.46 -60.16
N GLN A 4 4.64 -19.07 -59.08
CA GLN A 4 4.29 -19.50 -57.73
C GLN A 4 2.99 -18.80 -57.34
N LYS A 5 1.87 -19.49 -57.53
CA LYS A 5 0.57 -19.06 -57.00
C LYS A 5 0.73 -18.76 -55.50
N PRO A 6 0.24 -17.60 -55.02
CA PRO A 6 0.33 -17.26 -53.60
C PRO A 6 -0.39 -18.32 -52.79
N LYS A 7 0.28 -18.85 -51.77
CA LYS A 7 -0.29 -19.84 -50.85
C LYS A 7 -1.44 -19.19 -50.07
N ILE A 8 -2.64 -19.72 -50.23
CA ILE A 8 -3.85 -19.23 -49.56
C ILE A 8 -3.92 -19.88 -48.17
N TYR A 9 -4.07 -19.05 -47.14
CA TYR A 9 -4.25 -19.49 -45.75
C TYR A 9 -5.66 -19.15 -45.27
N SER A 10 -6.25 -20.05 -44.49
CA SER A 10 -7.44 -19.77 -43.69
C SER A 10 -7.08 -18.94 -42.45
N VAL A 11 -8.08 -18.26 -41.88
CA VAL A 11 -7.92 -17.46 -40.66
C VAL A 11 -7.32 -18.28 -39.52
N SER A 12 -7.81 -19.50 -39.30
CA SER A 12 -7.31 -20.41 -38.26
C SER A 12 -5.86 -20.84 -38.50
N GLN A 13 -5.46 -21.03 -39.77
CA GLN A 13 -4.06 -21.31 -40.11
C GLN A 13 -3.15 -20.15 -39.78
N ILE A 14 -3.56 -18.91 -40.07
CA ILE A 14 -2.78 -17.71 -39.72
C ILE A 14 -2.63 -17.60 -38.19
N THR A 15 -3.71 -17.72 -37.43
CA THR A 15 -3.65 -17.64 -35.96
C THR A 15 -2.79 -18.74 -35.36
N SER A 16 -2.86 -19.96 -35.90
CA SER A 16 -2.02 -21.08 -35.46
C SER A 16 -0.54 -20.81 -35.72
N LEU A 17 -0.20 -20.26 -36.90
CA LEU A 17 1.18 -19.87 -37.22
C LEU A 17 1.71 -18.80 -36.26
N VAL A 18 0.91 -17.78 -35.95
CA VAL A 18 1.30 -16.73 -34.98
C VAL A 18 1.54 -17.31 -33.60
N LYS A 19 0.66 -18.22 -33.14
CA LYS A 19 0.81 -18.91 -31.85
C LYS A 19 2.11 -19.71 -31.81
N THR A 20 2.39 -20.53 -32.82
CA THR A 20 3.64 -21.32 -32.90
C THR A 20 4.87 -20.43 -32.84
N VAL A 21 4.90 -19.34 -33.62
CA VAL A 21 6.04 -18.40 -33.62
C VAL A 21 6.25 -17.78 -32.23
N LEU A 22 5.17 -17.38 -31.55
CA LEU A 22 5.28 -16.82 -30.20
C LEU A 22 5.75 -17.86 -29.18
N GLU A 23 5.22 -19.08 -29.22
CA GLU A 23 5.62 -20.17 -28.32
C GLU A 23 7.08 -20.59 -28.51
N GLU A 24 7.60 -20.56 -29.75
CA GLU A 24 8.99 -20.91 -30.07
C GLU A 24 9.99 -19.79 -29.76
N THR A 25 9.58 -18.52 -29.91
CA THR A 25 10.50 -17.38 -29.83
C THR A 25 10.52 -16.72 -28.45
N LEU A 26 9.39 -16.72 -27.74
CA LEU A 26 9.30 -16.03 -26.46
C LEU A 26 9.85 -16.88 -25.30
N PRO A 27 10.40 -16.25 -24.26
CA PRO A 27 10.66 -16.91 -22.99
C PRO A 27 9.43 -17.67 -22.47
N SER A 28 9.66 -18.84 -21.89
CA SER A 28 8.61 -19.64 -21.26
C SER A 28 7.97 -18.96 -20.04
N LYS A 29 8.62 -17.93 -19.50
CA LYS A 29 8.17 -17.18 -18.33
C LYS A 29 8.60 -15.73 -18.40
N PHE A 30 7.67 -14.82 -18.10
CA PHE A 30 7.89 -13.39 -17.98
C PHE A 30 7.58 -12.91 -16.56
N VAL A 31 8.26 -11.83 -16.18
CA VAL A 31 7.87 -10.95 -15.07
C VAL A 31 7.59 -9.59 -15.69
N VAL A 32 6.34 -9.16 -15.62
CA VAL A 32 5.84 -7.93 -16.25
C VAL A 32 5.41 -6.97 -15.15
N THR A 33 5.84 -5.72 -15.23
CA THR A 33 5.38 -4.64 -14.37
C THR A 33 4.36 -3.78 -15.12
N GLY A 34 3.35 -3.27 -14.41
CA GLY A 34 2.38 -2.35 -14.99
C GLY A 34 1.28 -1.99 -14.00
N GLU A 35 0.46 -1.00 -14.37
CA GLU A 35 -0.72 -0.62 -13.60
C GLU A 35 -1.92 -1.46 -14.04
N ILE A 36 -2.71 -1.95 -13.08
CA ILE A 36 -3.96 -2.67 -13.37
C ILE A 36 -5.00 -1.71 -13.95
N SER A 37 -5.61 -2.11 -15.07
CA SER A 37 -6.83 -1.51 -15.61
C SER A 37 -7.89 -2.58 -15.93
N ASP A 38 -9.15 -2.15 -16.06
CA ASP A 38 -10.29 -3.00 -16.45
C ASP A 38 -10.46 -4.27 -15.61
N TRP A 39 -10.14 -4.22 -14.32
CA TRP A 39 -10.23 -5.34 -13.40
C TRP A 39 -11.65 -5.93 -13.32
N LYS A 40 -11.76 -7.24 -13.57
CA LYS A 40 -13.01 -8.01 -13.55
C LYS A 40 -12.79 -9.36 -12.88
N HIS A 41 -13.45 -9.58 -11.76
CA HIS A 41 -13.54 -10.88 -11.10
C HIS A 41 -14.86 -11.55 -11.48
N HIS A 42 -14.79 -12.65 -12.23
CA HIS A 42 -15.98 -13.38 -12.68
C HIS A 42 -16.48 -14.38 -11.63
N THR A 43 -17.75 -14.76 -11.73
CA THR A 43 -18.39 -15.76 -10.86
C THR A 43 -17.74 -17.15 -10.91
N SER A 44 -16.99 -17.47 -11.98
CA SER A 44 -16.15 -18.66 -12.08
C SER A 44 -14.90 -18.62 -11.19
N GLY A 45 -14.61 -17.48 -10.56
CA GLY A 45 -13.39 -17.21 -9.80
C GLY A 45 -12.20 -16.80 -10.66
N HIS A 46 -12.36 -16.68 -11.98
CA HIS A 46 -11.30 -16.20 -12.87
C HIS A 46 -11.25 -14.67 -12.87
N CYS A 47 -10.04 -14.12 -12.95
CA CYS A 47 -9.83 -12.69 -13.04
C CYS A 47 -9.34 -12.32 -14.44
N TYR A 48 -9.91 -11.26 -14.99
CA TYR A 48 -9.54 -10.66 -16.26
C TYR A 48 -9.25 -9.19 -16.01
N PHE A 49 -8.12 -8.72 -16.49
CA PHE A 49 -7.67 -7.33 -16.32
C PHE A 49 -6.66 -7.00 -17.41
N SER A 50 -6.16 -5.78 -17.45
CA SER A 50 -5.02 -5.41 -18.30
C SER A 50 -3.91 -4.82 -17.44
N LEU A 51 -2.67 -5.04 -17.85
CA LEU A 51 -1.52 -4.28 -17.36
C LEU A 51 -1.21 -3.19 -18.38
N LYS A 52 -1.18 -1.94 -17.96
CA LYS A 52 -0.83 -0.81 -18.81
C LYS A 52 0.43 -0.11 -18.32
N ASP A 53 1.16 0.47 -19.27
CA ASP A 53 2.18 1.47 -19.05
C ASP A 53 1.83 2.74 -19.86
N GLU A 54 2.77 3.69 -19.99
CA GLU A 54 2.55 4.94 -20.73
C GLU A 54 2.24 4.73 -22.22
N ASN A 55 2.70 3.63 -22.82
CA ASN A 55 2.73 3.43 -24.26
C ASN A 55 1.94 2.21 -24.73
N SER A 56 1.55 1.30 -23.83
CA SER A 56 1.07 -0.03 -24.18
C SER A 56 0.12 -0.61 -23.13
N VAL A 57 -0.74 -1.51 -23.61
CA VAL A 57 -1.72 -2.24 -22.79
C VAL A 57 -1.63 -3.73 -23.12
N LEU A 58 -1.48 -4.56 -22.08
CA LEU A 58 -1.35 -6.00 -22.14
C LEU A 58 -2.55 -6.69 -21.47
N PRO A 59 -3.45 -7.33 -22.23
CA PRO A 59 -4.56 -8.09 -21.67
C PRO A 59 -4.08 -9.29 -20.84
N CYS A 60 -4.62 -9.45 -19.65
CA CYS A 60 -4.20 -10.44 -18.66
C CYS A 60 -5.36 -11.35 -18.22
N VAL A 61 -5.03 -12.61 -17.96
CA VAL A 61 -5.95 -13.62 -17.42
C VAL A 61 -5.29 -14.31 -16.24
N MET A 62 -6.01 -14.44 -15.13
CA MET A 62 -5.57 -15.18 -13.96
C MET A 62 -6.63 -16.21 -13.57
N TRP A 63 -6.25 -17.49 -13.59
CA TRP A 63 -7.17 -18.58 -13.25
C TRP A 63 -7.45 -18.63 -11.74
N ALA A 64 -8.63 -19.15 -11.37
CA ALA A 64 -9.15 -19.12 -9.99
C ALA A 64 -8.18 -19.78 -8.98
N GLY A 65 -7.59 -20.91 -9.35
CA GLY A 65 -6.64 -21.62 -8.48
C GLY A 65 -5.32 -20.87 -8.27
N LYS A 66 -4.95 -19.94 -9.16
CA LYS A 66 -3.81 -19.05 -8.98
C LYS A 66 -4.21 -17.82 -8.18
N PHE A 67 -5.37 -17.24 -8.49
CA PHE A 67 -5.91 -16.08 -7.79
C PHE A 67 -6.13 -16.33 -6.29
N HIS A 68 -6.56 -17.54 -5.90
CA HIS A 68 -6.68 -17.94 -4.49
C HIS A 68 -5.39 -17.82 -3.67
N LYS A 69 -4.23 -17.73 -4.31
CA LYS A 69 -2.93 -17.56 -3.63
C LYS A 69 -2.51 -16.10 -3.48
N VAL A 70 -3.23 -15.19 -4.13
CA VAL A 70 -3.00 -13.74 -4.02
C VAL A 70 -3.49 -13.30 -2.65
N LYS A 71 -2.60 -12.68 -1.87
CA LYS A 71 -2.86 -12.28 -0.47
C LYS A 71 -3.35 -10.85 -0.32
N PHE A 72 -3.62 -10.16 -1.42
CA PHE A 72 -4.12 -8.79 -1.45
C PHE A 72 -5.30 -8.72 -2.41
N GLN A 73 -6.04 -7.62 -2.34
CA GLN A 73 -7.17 -7.36 -3.23
C GLN A 73 -6.71 -6.47 -4.39
N PRO A 74 -6.62 -6.98 -5.63
CA PRO A 74 -6.19 -6.17 -6.76
C PRO A 74 -7.30 -5.20 -7.18
N GLU A 75 -6.93 -3.97 -7.48
CA GLU A 75 -7.84 -2.90 -7.89
C GLU A 75 -7.26 -2.11 -9.07
N ASN A 76 -8.13 -1.42 -9.81
CA ASN A 76 -7.69 -0.54 -10.89
C ASN A 76 -6.82 0.59 -10.33
N GLY A 77 -5.74 0.93 -11.02
CA GLY A 77 -4.77 1.93 -10.56
C GLY A 77 -3.60 1.34 -9.76
N MET A 78 -3.67 0.06 -9.36
CA MET A 78 -2.61 -0.56 -8.58
C MET A 78 -1.42 -0.96 -9.48
N ALA A 79 -0.21 -0.57 -9.11
CA ALA A 79 1.01 -1.05 -9.74
C ALA A 79 1.32 -2.48 -9.27
N VAL A 80 1.57 -3.40 -10.20
CA VAL A 80 1.80 -4.82 -9.90
C VAL A 80 2.91 -5.43 -10.73
N LEU A 81 3.55 -6.45 -10.17
CA LEU A 81 4.43 -7.41 -10.84
C LEU A 81 3.64 -8.70 -11.09
N GLY A 82 3.30 -8.94 -12.36
CA GLY A 82 2.70 -10.17 -12.84
C GLY A 82 3.77 -11.12 -13.35
N THR A 83 3.81 -12.33 -12.81
CA THR A 83 4.67 -13.41 -13.30
C THR A 83 3.84 -14.46 -14.00
N GLY A 84 4.22 -14.87 -15.21
CA GLY A 84 3.37 -15.72 -16.06
C GLY A 84 3.98 -16.02 -17.42
N PHE A 85 3.14 -16.34 -18.40
CA PHE A 85 3.55 -16.59 -19.79
C PHE A 85 2.61 -15.92 -20.79
N ILE A 86 3.07 -15.68 -22.02
CA ILE A 86 2.27 -15.09 -23.08
C ILE A 86 1.78 -16.21 -24.00
N ASP A 87 0.49 -16.23 -24.32
CA ASP A 87 -0.09 -17.15 -25.30
C ASP A 87 -1.20 -16.47 -26.10
N VAL A 88 -1.54 -17.01 -27.27
CA VAL A 88 -2.61 -16.53 -28.15
C VAL A 88 -3.89 -17.28 -27.84
N TYR A 89 -4.96 -16.55 -27.53
CA TYR A 89 -6.31 -17.10 -27.43
C TYR A 89 -6.87 -17.36 -28.84
N PRO A 90 -6.92 -18.61 -29.34
CA PRO A 90 -7.15 -18.89 -30.75
C PRO A 90 -8.50 -18.41 -31.29
N PRO A 91 -9.63 -18.49 -30.55
CA PRO A 91 -10.93 -18.03 -31.04
C PRO A 91 -10.99 -16.56 -31.43
N GLN A 92 -10.16 -15.70 -30.82
CA GLN A 92 -10.13 -14.26 -31.13
C GLN A 92 -8.80 -13.80 -31.71
N GLY A 93 -7.79 -14.68 -31.81
CA GLY A 93 -6.45 -14.32 -32.28
C GLY A 93 -5.75 -13.26 -31.43
N LYS A 94 -6.15 -13.09 -30.16
CA LYS A 94 -5.56 -12.10 -29.25
C LYS A 94 -4.46 -12.76 -28.44
N TYR A 95 -3.27 -12.14 -28.39
CA TYR A 95 -2.27 -12.53 -27.41
C TYR A 95 -2.68 -12.01 -26.02
N GLN A 96 -2.40 -12.80 -24.99
CA GLN A 96 -2.75 -12.53 -23.61
C GLN A 96 -1.62 -12.98 -22.71
N PHE A 97 -1.51 -12.32 -21.57
CA PHE A 97 -0.61 -12.69 -20.50
C PHE A 97 -1.36 -13.54 -19.45
N TYR A 98 -0.97 -14.80 -19.32
CA TYR A 98 -1.53 -15.72 -18.34
C TYR A 98 -0.72 -15.62 -17.05
N VAL A 99 -1.33 -15.00 -16.05
CA VAL A 99 -0.67 -14.64 -14.79
C VAL A 99 -0.74 -15.82 -13.81
N ASP A 100 0.42 -16.30 -13.38
CA ASP A 100 0.58 -17.34 -12.37
C ASP A 100 0.72 -16.79 -10.95
N LYS A 101 1.41 -15.64 -10.81
CA LYS A 101 1.65 -14.95 -9.54
C LYS A 101 1.48 -13.46 -9.78
N LEU A 102 0.79 -12.80 -8.85
CA LEU A 102 0.60 -11.36 -8.87
C LEU A 102 1.09 -10.81 -7.54
N GLU A 103 1.93 -9.79 -7.58
CA GLU A 103 2.48 -9.10 -6.41
C GLU A 103 2.32 -7.59 -6.65
N PRO A 104 2.08 -6.77 -5.62
CA PRO A 104 2.11 -5.32 -5.81
C PRO A 104 3.55 -4.89 -6.15
N ALA A 105 3.69 -4.07 -7.20
CA ALA A 105 4.97 -3.49 -7.58
C ALA A 105 5.33 -2.46 -6.51
N GLY A 106 6.59 -2.45 -6.04
CA GLY A 106 7.04 -1.53 -5.00
C GLY A 106 7.13 -2.12 -3.60
N VAL A 107 6.39 -3.20 -3.27
CA VAL A 107 6.47 -3.83 -1.93
C VAL A 107 7.89 -4.26 -1.56
N GLY A 108 8.65 -4.82 -2.50
CA GLY A 108 10.04 -5.23 -2.22
C GLY A 108 10.98 -4.04 -1.95
N ALA A 109 10.78 -2.91 -2.62
CA ALA A 109 11.59 -1.72 -2.43
C ALA A 109 11.21 -0.99 -1.13
N LEU A 110 9.90 -0.86 -0.86
CA LEU A 110 9.38 -0.29 0.38
C LEU A 110 9.74 -1.16 1.59
N GLN A 111 9.64 -2.48 1.48
CA GLN A 111 10.06 -3.41 2.54
C GLN A 111 11.57 -3.28 2.82
N LEU A 112 12.40 -3.23 1.78
CA LEU A 112 13.84 -3.02 1.94
C LEU A 112 14.15 -1.67 2.58
N ALA A 113 13.48 -0.59 2.15
CA ALA A 113 13.64 0.74 2.74
C ALA A 113 13.17 0.79 4.20
N PHE A 114 12.08 0.10 4.53
CA PHE A 114 11.60 -0.05 5.91
C PHE A 114 12.64 -0.78 6.78
N GLU A 115 13.15 -1.92 6.33
CA GLU A 115 14.18 -2.67 7.07
C GLU A 115 15.46 -1.86 7.28
N GLN A 116 15.89 -1.11 6.26
CA GLN A 116 17.04 -0.19 6.36
C GLN A 116 16.80 0.93 7.38
N MET A 117 15.61 1.54 7.36
CA MET A 117 15.25 2.61 8.27
C MET A 117 15.11 2.12 9.71
N VAL A 118 14.44 0.98 9.92
CA VAL A 118 14.34 0.32 11.23
C VAL A 118 15.73 0.01 11.77
N LYS A 119 16.63 -0.55 10.96
CA LYS A 119 18.00 -0.81 11.39
C LYS A 119 18.71 0.47 11.81
N LYS A 120 18.66 1.51 10.98
CA LYS A 120 19.28 2.81 11.26
C LYS A 120 18.79 3.40 12.59
N LEU A 121 17.47 3.52 12.77
CA LEU A 121 16.89 4.16 13.95
C LEU A 121 17.05 3.30 15.22
N ARG A 122 17.09 1.98 15.07
CA ARG A 122 17.43 1.06 16.18
C ARG A 122 18.88 1.24 16.61
N ASP A 123 19.82 1.35 15.67
CA ASP A 123 21.23 1.59 15.99
C ASP A 123 21.44 2.97 16.67
N GLU A 124 20.56 3.93 16.40
CA GLU A 124 20.50 5.24 17.08
C GLU A 124 19.77 5.20 18.45
N GLY A 125 19.12 4.08 18.81
CA GLY A 125 18.41 3.90 20.09
C GLY A 125 16.99 4.46 20.15
N LEU A 126 16.39 4.90 19.04
CA LEU A 126 15.07 5.56 19.05
C LEU A 126 13.92 4.66 19.52
N PHE A 127 14.11 3.33 19.51
CA PHE A 127 13.10 2.36 19.92
C PHE A 127 13.29 1.87 21.35
N ASP A 128 14.31 2.34 22.07
CA ASP A 128 14.61 1.83 23.40
C ASP A 128 13.56 2.29 24.40
N ASP A 129 13.02 1.34 25.19
CA ASP A 129 11.97 1.59 26.18
C ASP A 129 12.36 2.66 27.21
N VAL A 130 13.66 2.92 27.42
CA VAL A 130 14.16 3.97 28.32
C VAL A 130 13.79 5.38 27.87
N HIS A 131 13.47 5.57 26.58
CA HIS A 131 13.05 6.84 26.01
C HIS A 131 11.53 7.03 25.99
N LYS A 132 10.77 5.94 26.18
CA LYS A 132 9.30 5.99 26.16
C LYS A 132 8.76 6.67 27.41
N LYS A 133 7.81 7.59 27.21
CA LYS A 133 7.12 8.35 28.26
C LYS A 133 5.97 7.53 28.84
N PRO A 134 5.77 7.54 30.17
CA PRO A 134 4.64 6.84 30.78
C PRO A 134 3.32 7.50 30.38
N LEU A 135 2.34 6.69 30.00
CA LEU A 135 0.99 7.18 29.72
C LEU A 135 0.26 7.59 31.00
N PRO A 136 -0.45 8.72 31.02
CA PRO A 136 -1.36 9.08 32.10
C PRO A 136 -2.45 8.01 32.28
N LEU A 137 -2.71 7.61 33.53
CA LEU A 137 -3.79 6.65 33.86
C LEU A 137 -5.19 7.19 33.50
N TYR A 138 -5.38 8.51 33.59
CA TYR A 138 -6.66 9.17 33.39
C TYR A 138 -6.50 10.42 32.52
N PRO A 139 -6.22 10.25 31.21
CA PRO A 139 -6.08 11.40 30.31
C PRO A 139 -7.42 12.13 30.21
N ARG A 140 -7.39 13.45 30.37
CA ARG A 140 -8.55 14.33 30.24
C ARG A 140 -8.54 15.10 28.93
N ARG A 141 -7.36 15.44 28.39
CA ARG A 141 -7.23 16.20 27.15
C ARG A 141 -6.39 15.43 26.14
N ILE A 142 -7.03 14.98 25.08
CA ILE A 142 -6.44 14.09 24.08
C ILE A 142 -6.36 14.86 22.75
N GLY A 143 -5.15 15.08 22.25
CA GLY A 143 -4.96 15.57 20.89
C GLY A 143 -5.03 14.41 19.90
N ILE A 144 -5.72 14.59 18.78
CA ILE A 144 -5.83 13.58 17.72
C ILE A 144 -5.32 14.18 16.42
N LEU A 145 -4.25 13.62 15.87
CA LEU A 145 -3.67 13.99 14.58
C LEU A 145 -4.08 12.93 13.55
N THR A 146 -5.05 13.27 12.71
CA THR A 146 -5.58 12.43 11.63
C THR A 146 -6.28 13.33 10.60
N SER A 147 -6.67 12.78 9.45
CA SER A 147 -7.51 13.50 8.49
C SER A 147 -8.95 13.68 9.00
N GLU A 148 -9.54 14.85 8.75
CA GLU A 148 -10.92 15.18 9.12
C GLU A 148 -11.97 14.33 8.39
N SER A 149 -11.65 13.84 7.19
CA SER A 149 -12.54 13.03 6.34
C SER A 149 -12.37 11.51 6.51
N GLY A 150 -11.45 11.06 7.36
CA GLY A 150 -11.12 9.64 7.51
C GLY A 150 -12.06 8.90 8.48
N ALA A 151 -12.32 7.61 8.24
CA ALA A 151 -13.06 6.78 9.19
C ALA A 151 -12.39 6.70 10.59
N ALA A 152 -11.06 6.86 10.63
CA ALA A 152 -10.26 6.77 11.85
C ALA A 152 -10.68 7.78 12.93
N ILE A 153 -11.07 9.01 12.57
CA ILE A 153 -11.50 9.98 13.60
C ILE A 153 -12.80 9.51 14.26
N HIS A 154 -13.72 8.93 13.50
CA HIS A 154 -14.95 8.36 14.04
C HIS A 154 -14.64 7.16 14.94
N ASP A 155 -13.81 6.22 14.47
CA ASP A 155 -13.44 5.03 15.24
C ASP A 155 -12.73 5.38 16.56
N ILE A 156 -11.78 6.33 16.53
CA ILE A 156 -11.07 6.82 17.73
C ILE A 156 -12.05 7.52 18.67
N THR A 157 -12.89 8.41 18.14
CA THR A 157 -13.85 9.18 18.94
C THR A 157 -14.85 8.26 19.63
N ASP A 158 -15.43 7.31 18.90
CA ASP A 158 -16.41 6.36 19.42
C ASP A 158 -15.77 5.41 20.45
N SER A 159 -14.57 4.91 20.17
CA SER A 159 -13.83 4.04 21.09
C SER A 159 -13.52 4.75 22.42
N ILE A 160 -13.07 6.00 22.36
CA ILE A 160 -12.78 6.80 23.56
C ILE A 160 -14.08 7.13 24.30
N HIS A 161 -15.11 7.66 23.64
CA HIS A 161 -16.35 8.06 24.32
C HIS A 161 -17.06 6.89 25.00
N ASN A 162 -17.01 5.69 24.39
CA ASN A 162 -17.63 4.49 24.98
C ASN A 162 -16.90 4.00 26.24
N ARG A 163 -15.60 4.26 26.38
CA ARG A 163 -14.78 3.78 27.51
C ARG A 163 -14.48 4.86 28.54
N TRP A 164 -14.31 6.11 28.10
CA TRP A 164 -13.87 7.24 28.89
C TRP A 164 -14.52 8.57 28.41
N PRO A 165 -15.84 8.74 28.60
CA PRO A 165 -16.59 9.89 28.10
C PRO A 165 -16.20 11.24 28.72
N CYS A 166 -15.35 11.25 29.74
CA CYS A 166 -14.87 12.47 30.39
C CYS A 166 -13.67 13.12 29.68
N ALA A 167 -13.12 12.50 28.63
CA ALA A 167 -12.03 13.08 27.85
C ALA A 167 -12.54 14.17 26.88
N GLU A 168 -11.85 15.31 26.87
CA GLU A 168 -11.93 16.34 25.84
C GLU A 168 -11.02 15.95 24.67
N LEU A 169 -11.60 15.85 23.47
CA LEU A 169 -10.87 15.51 22.25
C LEU A 169 -10.57 16.77 21.43
N PHE A 170 -9.34 16.92 20.96
CA PHE A 170 -8.88 18.03 20.14
C PHE A 170 -8.37 17.50 18.80
N LEU A 171 -9.13 17.69 17.73
CA LEU A 171 -8.74 17.29 16.38
C LEU A 171 -7.75 18.30 15.78
N TYR A 172 -6.62 17.78 15.30
CA TYR A 172 -5.64 18.46 14.48
C TYR A 172 -5.64 17.81 13.10
N SER A 173 -6.41 18.39 12.18
CA SER A 173 -6.55 17.87 10.82
C SER A 173 -5.22 17.98 10.07
N VAL A 174 -4.68 16.84 9.64
CA VAL A 174 -3.46 16.72 8.83
C VAL A 174 -3.65 15.65 7.75
N PRO A 175 -3.00 15.77 6.58
CA PRO A 175 -2.96 14.68 5.62
C PRO A 175 -2.20 13.50 6.22
N VAL A 176 -2.79 12.31 6.09
CA VAL A 176 -2.24 11.05 6.64
C VAL A 176 -1.74 10.10 5.55
N GLN A 177 -1.68 10.58 4.30
CA GLN A 177 -1.20 9.84 3.15
C GLN A 177 -0.81 10.79 2.02
N GLY A 178 -0.02 10.27 1.08
CA GLY A 178 0.51 11.02 -0.05
C GLY A 178 1.83 11.72 0.27
N GLU A 179 2.41 12.31 -0.78
CA GLU A 179 3.68 13.04 -0.70
C GLU A 179 3.55 14.26 0.23
N GLY A 180 4.49 14.42 1.17
CA GLY A 180 4.48 15.52 2.14
C GLY A 180 3.70 15.25 3.43
N ALA A 181 2.97 14.13 3.53
CA ALA A 181 2.16 13.83 4.70
C ALA A 181 3.00 13.66 5.99
N ALA A 182 4.16 13.01 5.90
CA ALA A 182 5.05 12.83 7.05
C ALA A 182 5.55 14.17 7.61
N GLU A 183 5.90 15.11 6.73
CA GLU A 183 6.33 16.46 7.07
C GLU A 183 5.21 17.25 7.76
N GLU A 184 3.98 17.15 7.26
CA GLU A 184 2.84 17.85 7.85
C GLU A 184 2.47 17.30 9.23
N ILE A 185 2.45 15.97 9.40
CA ILE A 185 2.24 15.35 10.71
C ILE A 185 3.36 15.75 11.67
N ALA A 186 4.62 15.68 11.25
CA ALA A 186 5.77 16.07 12.06
C ALA A 186 5.70 17.56 12.47
N ALA A 187 5.30 18.44 11.55
CA ALA A 187 5.12 19.86 11.82
C ALA A 187 3.99 20.10 12.83
N ALA A 188 2.88 19.37 12.71
CA ALA A 188 1.77 19.44 13.65
C ALA A 188 2.18 18.96 15.06
N ILE A 189 2.91 17.84 15.19
CA ILE A 189 3.43 17.37 16.48
C ILE A 189 4.30 18.45 17.14
N ARG A 190 5.22 19.06 16.38
CA ARG A 190 6.10 20.13 16.90
C ARG A 190 5.31 21.36 17.33
N ASP A 191 4.33 21.78 16.54
CA ASP A 191 3.47 22.92 16.87
C ASP A 191 2.62 22.68 18.12
N VAL A 192 2.02 21.49 18.24
CA VAL A 192 1.23 21.10 19.42
C VAL A 192 2.10 21.09 20.67
N ASN A 193 3.29 20.48 20.61
CA ASN A 193 4.26 20.51 21.70
C ASN A 193 4.62 21.94 22.13
N ARG A 194 4.91 22.82 21.16
CA ARG A 194 5.22 24.25 21.44
C ARG A 194 4.06 24.97 22.13
N ARG A 195 2.82 24.69 21.73
CA ARG A 195 1.61 25.32 22.29
C ARG A 195 1.10 24.63 23.56
N ASN A 196 1.70 23.51 23.99
CA ASN A 196 1.12 22.68 25.04
C ASN A 196 1.03 23.34 26.42
N ARG A 197 1.84 24.38 26.70
CA ARG A 197 1.71 25.18 27.92
C ARG A 197 0.32 25.79 28.09
N THR A 198 -0.34 26.11 26.97
CA THR A 198 -1.70 26.66 26.93
C THR A 198 -2.75 25.57 26.69
N LEU A 199 -2.47 24.63 25.78
CA LEU A 199 -3.42 23.57 25.41
C LEU A 199 -3.62 22.56 26.55
N ARG A 200 -2.57 22.25 27.32
CA ARG A 200 -2.57 21.27 28.41
C ARG A 200 -3.11 19.91 27.98
N LEU A 201 -2.63 19.42 26.83
CA LEU A 201 -2.90 18.06 26.37
C LEU A 201 -2.10 17.07 27.20
N ASP A 202 -2.74 15.99 27.59
CA ASP A 202 -2.18 14.91 28.39
C ASP A 202 -1.49 13.86 27.50
N ILE A 203 -2.09 13.58 26.34
CA ILE A 203 -1.59 12.64 25.33
C ILE A 203 -1.92 13.12 23.91
N LEU A 204 -1.16 12.63 22.94
CA LEU A 204 -1.49 12.71 21.52
C LEU A 204 -1.75 11.33 20.95
N ILE A 205 -2.70 11.24 20.03
CA ILE A 205 -2.95 10.06 19.20
C ILE A 205 -2.61 10.47 17.77
N VAL A 206 -1.69 9.75 17.14
CA VAL A 206 -1.30 9.95 15.74
C VAL A 206 -1.70 8.69 15.00
N GLY A 207 -2.54 8.81 13.97
CA GLY A 207 -3.07 7.61 13.36
C GLY A 207 -3.83 7.83 12.08
N ARG A 208 -4.14 6.71 11.43
CA ARG A 208 -5.03 6.63 10.27
C ARG A 208 -5.74 5.29 10.25
N GLY A 209 -6.77 5.21 9.40
CA GLY A 209 -7.47 3.96 9.15
C GLY A 209 -6.62 3.00 8.32
N GLY A 210 -7.23 1.88 7.91
CA GLY A 210 -6.59 0.93 7.00
C GLY A 210 -6.13 1.56 5.66
N GLY A 211 -5.31 0.83 4.92
CA GLY A 211 -4.77 1.27 3.65
C GLY A 211 -3.76 0.28 3.08
N SER A 212 -3.27 0.53 1.88
CA SER A 212 -2.13 -0.18 1.33
C SER A 212 -0.83 0.23 2.05
N LEU A 213 0.25 -0.55 1.90
CA LEU A 213 1.58 -0.20 2.42
C LEU A 213 2.08 1.18 1.93
N GLU A 214 1.70 1.56 0.71
CA GLU A 214 2.02 2.86 0.13
C GLU A 214 1.28 3.98 0.85
N ASP A 215 0.00 3.76 1.18
CA ASP A 215 -0.79 4.73 1.92
C ASP A 215 -0.26 4.89 3.36
N LEU A 216 0.27 3.82 3.96
CA LEU A 216 0.90 3.85 5.30
C LEU A 216 2.32 4.42 5.30
N TRP A 217 2.93 4.66 4.14
CA TRP A 217 4.36 4.96 4.05
C TRP A 217 4.79 6.23 4.79
N ALA A 218 3.91 7.22 4.87
CA ALA A 218 4.15 8.44 5.65
C ALA A 218 4.51 8.16 7.12
N PHE A 219 4.05 7.04 7.67
CA PHE A 219 4.34 6.59 9.05
C PHE A 219 5.68 5.85 9.20
N ASN A 220 6.35 5.58 8.08
CA ASN A 220 7.68 4.96 8.02
C ASN A 220 8.81 5.96 7.72
N GLU A 221 8.49 7.24 7.58
CA GLU A 221 9.48 8.26 7.27
C GLU A 221 10.24 8.74 8.51
N GLU A 222 11.54 8.99 8.31
CA GLU A 222 12.44 9.40 9.38
C GLU A 222 12.02 10.71 10.05
N ILE A 223 11.48 11.66 9.28
CA ILE A 223 11.08 12.97 9.82
C ILE A 223 9.98 12.84 10.87
N LEU A 224 9.03 11.92 10.64
CA LEU A 224 7.96 11.65 11.58
C LEU A 224 8.48 10.88 12.79
N ALA A 225 9.28 9.84 12.56
CA ALA A 225 9.91 9.07 13.63
C ALA A 225 10.65 9.99 14.63
N ARG A 226 11.47 10.91 14.12
CA ARG A 226 12.18 11.89 14.96
C ARG A 226 11.24 12.86 15.68
N ALA A 227 10.18 13.32 15.01
CA ALA A 227 9.19 14.19 15.64
C ALA A 227 8.41 13.50 16.78
N ILE A 228 8.12 12.20 16.63
CA ILE A 228 7.49 11.39 17.68
C ILE A 228 8.46 11.25 18.86
N PHE A 229 9.71 10.89 18.60
CA PHE A 229 10.75 10.74 19.60
C PHE A 229 10.98 12.02 20.42
N ASP A 230 11.05 13.17 19.75
CA ASP A 230 11.32 14.48 20.39
C ASP A 230 10.09 15.07 21.14
N SER A 231 8.92 14.44 21.00
CA SER A 231 7.68 14.93 21.60
C SER A 231 7.75 14.94 23.13
N GLN A 232 7.40 16.06 23.75
CA GLN A 232 7.28 16.18 25.21
C GLN A 232 5.94 15.64 25.73
N ILE A 233 4.95 15.50 24.86
CA ILE A 233 3.66 14.88 25.17
C ILE A 233 3.77 13.39 24.79
N PRO A 234 3.28 12.46 25.62
CA PRO A 234 3.21 11.06 25.24
C PRO A 234 2.37 10.86 23.97
N ILE A 235 2.89 10.09 23.02
CA ILE A 235 2.24 9.79 21.74
C ILE A 235 1.82 8.33 21.70
N ILE A 236 0.57 8.09 21.35
CA ILE A 236 0.03 6.79 21.00
C ILE A 236 -0.07 6.70 19.48
N SER A 237 0.47 5.65 18.89
CA SER A 237 0.29 5.35 17.47
C SER A 237 -1.00 4.55 17.26
N ALA A 238 -1.82 4.98 16.31
CA ALA A 238 -3.09 4.35 15.96
C ALA A 238 -3.16 4.12 14.44
N VAL A 239 -2.17 3.41 13.90
CA VAL A 239 -2.01 3.15 12.47
C VAL A 239 -2.37 1.69 12.17
N GLY A 240 -3.48 1.45 11.46
CA GLY A 240 -3.79 0.14 10.83
C GLY A 240 -4.13 -1.05 11.76
N HIS A 241 -4.31 -2.23 11.14
CA HIS A 241 -4.66 -3.50 11.81
C HIS A 241 -3.41 -4.32 12.17
N GLU A 242 -3.55 -5.29 13.10
CA GLU A 242 -2.51 -6.11 13.79
C GLU A 242 -1.31 -6.66 12.96
N ILE A 243 -1.31 -6.56 11.63
CA ILE A 243 -0.29 -7.12 10.74
C ILE A 243 0.74 -6.06 10.28
N ASP A 244 0.40 -4.76 10.32
CA ASP A 244 1.17 -3.70 9.66
C ASP A 244 1.89 -2.79 10.68
N THR A 245 2.93 -3.29 11.36
CA THR A 245 3.77 -2.46 12.25
C THR A 245 4.57 -1.43 11.46
N THR A 246 4.37 -0.16 11.76
CA THR A 246 5.09 0.99 11.18
C THR A 246 6.23 1.46 12.07
N ILE A 247 7.11 2.31 11.54
CA ILE A 247 8.17 2.93 12.35
C ILE A 247 7.57 3.86 13.40
N ALA A 248 6.47 4.55 13.10
CA ALA A 248 5.73 5.34 14.08
C ALA A 248 5.32 4.49 15.29
N ASP A 249 4.83 3.26 15.09
CA ASP A 249 4.48 2.33 16.17
C ASP A 249 5.69 1.93 17.02
N LEU A 250 6.85 1.75 16.39
CA LEU A 250 8.08 1.37 17.10
C LEU A 250 8.60 2.51 18.00
N VAL A 251 8.51 3.75 17.53
CA VAL A 251 8.99 4.94 18.27
C VAL A 251 7.97 5.46 19.27
N ALA A 252 6.67 5.25 19.02
CA ALA A 252 5.61 5.75 19.89
C ALA A 252 5.70 5.19 21.31
N ASP A 253 5.11 5.92 22.25
CA ASP A 253 5.09 5.56 23.66
C ASP A 253 4.13 4.38 23.92
N ALA A 254 3.11 4.22 23.05
CA ALA A 254 2.21 3.06 23.00
C ALA A 254 1.58 2.86 21.63
#